data_AF-F7BMA1-F1
#
_entry.id   AF-F7BMA1-F1
#
_cell.length_a   1.000
_cell.length_b   1.000
_cell.length_c   1.000
_cell.angle_alpha   90.00
_cell.angle_beta   90.00
_cell.angle_gamma   90.00
#
_symmetry.space_group_name_H-M   'P 1'
#
loop_
_entity.id
_entity.type
_entity.pdbx_description
1 polymer ?
#
loop_
_entity_poly.entity_id
_entity_poly.type
_entity_poly.pdbx_seq_one_letter_code
_entity_poly.pdbx_strand_id
1 'polypeptide(L)'
;MGASCIFCALKHIFQQFQYSKDEALPPTLLRSALAEAFHEQSRFQLGLMDDAAECFENILMRIHVHIGNTMREDVCTAPHCIPHQKFGMSLVEQCVCSCGATSEPLPFIEMVHYVSASALRIEDEVMRARYGTSD
;
A
#
# COMPACT_ATOMS: atom_id res chain seq x y z
N MET A 1 -29.20 8.28 0.74
CA MET A 1 -28.16 8.62 -0.27
C MET A 1 -26.91 7.89 0.17
N GLY A 2 -26.51 6.86 -0.57
CA GLY A 2 -25.65 5.78 -0.06
C GLY A 2 -24.24 6.22 0.28
N ALA A 3 -23.69 5.64 1.35
CA ALA A 3 -22.31 5.81 1.79
C ALA A 3 -21.35 5.77 0.60
N SER A 4 -20.59 6.85 0.40
CA SER A 4 -19.65 6.93 -0.71
C SER A 4 -18.49 5.98 -0.42
N CYS A 5 -18.42 4.87 -1.14
CA CYS A 5 -17.32 3.92 -0.97
C CYS A 5 -16.03 4.48 -1.57
N ILE A 6 -14.87 4.22 -0.94
CA ILE A 6 -13.55 4.69 -1.43
C ILE A 6 -13.31 4.28 -2.89
N PHE A 7 -13.62 3.02 -3.24
CA PHE A 7 -13.53 2.52 -4.61
C PHE A 7 -14.43 3.29 -5.59
N CYS A 8 -15.66 3.63 -5.17
CA CYS A 8 -16.64 4.37 -5.95
C CYS A 8 -16.14 5.79 -6.24
N ALA A 9 -15.57 6.45 -5.22
CA ALA A 9 -15.00 7.78 -5.34
C ALA A 9 -13.76 7.79 -6.26
N LEU A 10 -12.89 6.78 -6.15
CA LEU A 10 -11.74 6.61 -7.05
C LEU A 10 -12.17 6.38 -8.50
N LYS A 11 -13.17 5.52 -8.73
CA LYS A 11 -13.74 5.31 -10.06
C LYS A 11 -14.28 6.60 -10.66
N HIS A 12 -14.95 7.43 -9.85
CA HIS A 12 -15.42 8.73 -10.28
C HIS A 12 -14.25 9.66 -10.67
N ILE A 13 -13.19 9.73 -9.87
CA ILE A 13 -12.00 10.53 -10.19
C ILE A 13 -11.35 10.04 -11.50
N PHE A 14 -11.17 8.73 -11.69
CA PHE A 14 -10.60 8.20 -12.93
C PHE A 14 -11.47 8.45 -14.15
N GLN A 15 -12.80 8.39 -14.01
CA GLN A 15 -13.72 8.78 -15.07
C GLN A 15 -13.57 10.27 -15.42
N GLN A 16 -13.43 11.14 -14.41
CA GLN A 16 -13.18 12.56 -14.64
C GLN A 16 -11.81 12.80 -15.31
N PHE A 17 -10.77 12.06 -14.96
CA PHE A 17 -9.48 12.14 -15.67
C PHE A 17 -9.59 11.78 -17.16
N GLN A 18 -10.47 10.84 -17.51
CA GLN A 18 -10.62 10.40 -18.89
C GLN A 18 -11.46 11.36 -19.75
N TYR A 19 -12.48 12.01 -19.15
CA TYR A 19 -13.51 12.72 -19.93
C TYR A 19 -13.65 14.21 -19.58
N SER A 20 -13.15 14.67 -18.44
CA SER A 20 -13.21 16.09 -18.08
C SER A 20 -12.21 16.91 -18.89
N LYS A 21 -12.52 18.20 -19.04
CA LYS A 21 -11.62 19.20 -19.61
C LYS A 21 -10.99 20.10 -18.54
N ASP A 22 -11.34 19.87 -17.28
CA ASP A 22 -10.82 20.66 -16.17
C ASP A 22 -9.33 20.37 -15.95
N GLU A 23 -8.54 21.42 -15.73
CA GLU A 23 -7.11 21.29 -15.43
C GLU A 23 -6.84 20.65 -14.06
N ALA A 24 -7.82 20.75 -13.15
CA ALA A 24 -7.74 20.19 -11.81
C ALA A 24 -9.06 19.53 -11.42
N LEU A 25 -8.97 18.30 -10.90
CA LEU A 25 -10.11 17.52 -10.47
C LEU A 25 -10.29 17.60 -8.95
N PRO A 26 -11.50 17.91 -8.44
CA PRO A 26 -11.73 17.99 -7.00
C PRO A 26 -11.77 16.58 -6.38
N PRO A 27 -10.91 16.26 -5.38
CA PRO A 27 -10.91 14.96 -4.71
C PRO A 27 -11.95 14.87 -3.59
N THR A 28 -12.95 15.75 -3.56
CA THR A 28 -13.87 15.93 -2.43
C THR A 28 -14.59 14.63 -2.04
N LEU A 29 -15.10 13.89 -3.02
CA LEU A 29 -15.77 12.61 -2.77
C LEU A 29 -14.84 11.57 -2.14
N LEU A 30 -13.58 11.54 -2.57
CA LEU A 30 -12.60 10.61 -2.03
C LEU A 30 -12.22 10.99 -0.58
N ARG A 31 -12.03 12.28 -0.31
CA ARG A 31 -11.75 12.78 1.04
C ARG A 31 -12.89 12.45 2.01
N SER A 32 -14.14 12.67 1.60
CA SER A 32 -15.30 12.31 2.43
C SER A 32 -15.40 10.80 2.65
N ALA A 33 -15.18 9.99 1.60
CA ALA A 33 -15.21 8.53 1.70
C ALA A 33 -14.11 7.99 2.64
N LEU A 34 -12.92 8.57 2.63
CA LEU A 34 -11.83 8.23 3.55
C LEU A 34 -12.19 8.61 4.99
N ALA A 35 -12.64 9.85 5.22
CA ALA A 35 -13.01 10.32 6.56
C ALA A 35 -14.12 9.46 7.19
N GLU A 36 -15.12 9.05 6.39
CA GLU A 36 -16.21 8.16 6.83
C GLU A 36 -15.70 6.74 7.11
N ALA A 37 -14.88 6.17 6.22
CA ALA A 37 -14.38 4.80 6.37
C ALA A 37 -13.44 4.60 7.57
N PHE A 38 -12.74 5.65 7.99
CA PHE A 38 -11.77 5.62 9.08
C PHE A 38 -12.19 6.47 10.29
N HIS A 39 -13.49 6.78 10.40
CA HIS A 39 -14.05 7.62 11.44
C HIS A 39 -13.71 7.13 12.86
N GLU A 40 -13.90 5.84 13.12
CA GLU A 40 -13.63 5.24 14.44
C GLU A 40 -12.14 5.29 14.83
N GLN A 41 -11.25 5.34 13.84
CA GLN A 41 -9.81 5.43 14.06
C GLN A 41 -9.33 6.88 14.17
N SER A 42 -10.22 7.86 13.97
CA SER A 42 -9.89 9.29 13.85
C SER A 42 -8.81 9.57 12.79
N ARG A 43 -8.72 8.73 11.76
CA ARG A 43 -7.75 8.85 10.66
C ARG A 43 -8.42 9.43 9.42
N PHE A 44 -7.65 10.15 8.62
CA PHE A 44 -8.04 10.79 7.35
C PHE A 44 -9.24 11.72 7.47
N GLN A 45 -9.40 12.37 8.63
CA GLN A 45 -10.54 13.24 8.88
C GLN A 45 -10.42 14.57 8.12
N LEU A 46 -11.55 15.13 7.72
CA LEU A 46 -11.59 16.37 6.95
C LEU A 46 -10.95 17.53 7.74
N GLY A 47 -10.02 18.23 7.09
CA GLY A 47 -9.31 19.36 7.69
C GLY A 47 -8.11 18.97 8.56
N LEU A 48 -7.86 17.67 8.75
CA LEU A 48 -6.67 17.15 9.41
C LEU A 48 -5.67 16.62 8.39
N MET A 49 -4.39 16.60 8.78
CA MET A 49 -3.31 16.04 7.98
C MET A 49 -2.91 14.69 8.58
N ASP A 50 -2.81 13.68 7.73
CA ASP A 50 -2.40 12.33 8.09
C ASP A 50 -1.26 11.86 7.18
N ASP A 51 -0.72 10.68 7.48
CA ASP A 51 0.37 10.08 6.73
C ASP A 51 -0.09 9.64 5.31
N ALA A 52 0.68 10.06 4.31
CA ALA A 52 0.37 9.80 2.90
C ALA A 52 0.63 8.34 2.50
N ALA A 53 1.63 7.68 3.09
CA ALA A 53 1.94 6.28 2.84
C ALA A 53 0.85 5.38 3.42
N GLU A 54 0.41 5.69 4.65
CA GLU A 54 -0.72 4.99 5.26
C GLU A 54 -2.01 5.18 4.44
N CYS A 55 -2.27 6.39 3.95
CA CYS A 55 -3.42 6.65 3.09
C CYS A 55 -3.35 5.83 1.79
N PHE A 56 -2.17 5.76 1.17
CA PHE A 56 -1.93 5.00 -0.05
C PHE A 56 -2.17 3.50 0.15
N GLU A 57 -1.61 2.93 1.21
CA GLU A 57 -1.81 1.53 1.60
C GLU A 57 -3.31 1.20 1.79
N ASN A 58 -4.02 2.07 2.51
CA ASN A 58 -5.46 1.89 2.74
C ASN A 58 -6.27 2.00 1.45
N ILE A 59 -5.88 2.88 0.52
CA ILE A 59 -6.51 2.95 -0.81
C ILE A 59 -6.30 1.64 -1.60
N LEU A 60 -5.06 1.13 -1.64
CA LEU A 60 -4.76 -0.14 -2.32
C LEU A 60 -5.56 -1.30 -1.72
N MET A 61 -5.63 -1.36 -0.40
CA MET A 61 -6.40 -2.38 0.30
C MET A 61 -7.90 -2.30 -0.04
N ARG A 62 -8.47 -1.09 -0.10
CA ARG A 62 -9.89 -0.91 -0.45
C ARG A 62 -10.18 -1.30 -1.89
N ILE A 63 -9.23 -1.08 -2.81
CA ILE A 63 -9.34 -1.58 -4.19
C ILE A 63 -9.28 -3.12 -4.18
N HIS A 64 -8.29 -3.73 -3.52
CA HIS A 64 -8.14 -5.19 -3.43
C HIS A 64 -9.40 -5.86 -2.89
N VAL A 65 -9.96 -5.37 -1.78
CA VAL A 65 -11.18 -5.96 -1.20
C VAL A 65 -12.34 -5.92 -2.20
N HIS A 66 -12.42 -4.87 -3.04
CA HIS A 66 -13.51 -4.72 -3.99
C HIS A 66 -13.35 -5.58 -5.25
N ILE A 67 -12.12 -5.79 -5.74
CA ILE A 67 -11.89 -6.48 -7.01
C ILE A 67 -11.24 -7.87 -6.86
N GLY A 68 -10.51 -8.14 -5.79
CA GLY A 68 -9.70 -9.34 -5.57
C GLY A 68 -10.47 -10.56 -5.05
N ASN A 69 -11.79 -10.63 -5.28
CA ASN A 69 -12.65 -11.76 -4.90
C ASN A 69 -12.49 -12.22 -3.44
N THR A 70 -12.30 -11.30 -2.50
CA THR A 70 -12.13 -11.59 -1.05
C THR A 70 -10.93 -12.50 -0.72
N MET A 71 -9.97 -12.66 -1.63
CA MET A 71 -8.72 -13.34 -1.30
C MET A 71 -8.01 -12.59 -0.16
N ARG A 72 -7.32 -13.33 0.70
CA ARG A 72 -6.44 -12.73 1.69
C ARG A 72 -5.36 -11.91 0.99
N GLU A 73 -5.03 -10.77 1.59
CA GLU A 73 -4.06 -9.83 1.05
C GLU A 73 -2.68 -10.46 0.86
N ASP A 74 -2.23 -11.25 1.84
CA ASP A 74 -0.88 -11.80 1.91
C ASP A 74 -0.59 -12.93 0.91
N VAL A 75 -1.62 -13.42 0.22
CA VAL A 75 -1.52 -14.56 -0.72
C VAL A 75 -2.28 -14.32 -2.03
N CYS A 76 -2.75 -13.10 -2.29
CA CYS A 76 -3.52 -12.80 -3.49
C CYS A 76 -2.64 -12.83 -4.74
N THR A 77 -2.98 -13.72 -5.68
CA THR A 77 -2.35 -13.85 -7.00
C THR A 77 -3.35 -13.71 -8.15
N ALA A 78 -4.53 -13.15 -7.85
CA ALA A 78 -5.59 -13.02 -8.82
C ALA A 78 -5.17 -12.09 -9.98
N PRO A 79 -5.28 -12.52 -11.25
CA PRO A 79 -4.78 -11.75 -12.39
C PRO A 79 -5.54 -10.44 -12.63
N HIS A 80 -6.73 -10.31 -12.05
CA HIS A 80 -7.57 -9.10 -12.13
C HIS A 80 -7.38 -8.17 -10.92
N CYS A 81 -6.60 -8.55 -9.89
CA CYS A 81 -6.31 -7.69 -8.77
C CYS A 81 -5.18 -6.72 -9.11
N ILE A 82 -5.54 -5.53 -9.59
CA ILE A 82 -4.59 -4.48 -9.98
C ILE A 82 -3.61 -4.10 -8.84
N PRO A 83 -4.06 -3.94 -7.57
CA PRO A 83 -3.15 -3.68 -6.46
C PRO A 83 -2.01 -4.70 -6.36
N HIS A 84 -2.31 -6.00 -6.32
CA HIS A 84 -1.28 -7.05 -6.28
C HIS A 84 -0.49 -7.17 -7.59
N GLN A 85 -1.11 -6.95 -8.74
CA GLN A 85 -0.42 -7.03 -10.03
C GLN A 85 0.64 -5.93 -10.21
N LYS A 86 0.38 -4.74 -9.68
CA LYS A 86 1.24 -3.56 -9.90
C LYS A 86 2.11 -3.19 -8.71
N PHE A 87 1.67 -3.50 -7.49
CA PHE A 87 2.36 -3.13 -6.26
C PHE A 87 2.75 -4.33 -5.41
N GLY A 88 2.24 -5.53 -5.72
CA GLY A 88 2.56 -6.73 -4.96
C GLY A 88 4.03 -7.13 -5.07
N MET A 89 4.67 -7.28 -3.93
CA MET A 89 6.04 -7.76 -3.76
C MET A 89 5.99 -9.13 -3.08
N SER A 90 6.58 -10.15 -3.70
CA SER A 90 6.77 -11.45 -3.06
C SER A 90 7.99 -11.40 -2.14
N LEU A 91 7.75 -11.45 -0.84
CA LEU A 91 8.77 -11.36 0.20
C LEU A 91 8.92 -12.71 0.90
N VAL A 92 10.11 -12.94 1.45
CA VAL A 92 10.38 -14.04 2.37
C VAL A 92 11.05 -13.45 3.59
N GLU A 93 10.40 -13.56 4.74
CA GLU A 93 10.99 -13.16 6.01
C GLU A 93 11.65 -14.35 6.69
N GLN A 94 12.88 -14.15 7.19
CA GLN A 94 13.58 -15.14 7.99
C GLN A 94 14.38 -14.43 9.08
N CYS A 95 14.04 -14.73 10.33
CA CYS A 95 14.73 -14.20 11.49
C CYS A 95 15.98 -15.03 11.79
N VAL A 96 17.10 -14.36 12.04
CA VAL A 96 18.34 -14.98 12.53
C VAL A 96 18.58 -14.54 13.96
N CYS A 97 18.54 -15.48 14.90
CA CYS A 97 18.87 -15.23 16.29
C CYS A 97 20.37 -14.94 16.42
N SER A 98 20.76 -14.17 17.44
CA SER A 98 22.17 -13.91 17.74
C SER A 98 23.00 -15.18 18.00
N CYS A 99 22.35 -16.31 18.34
CA CYS A 99 23.01 -17.61 18.47
C CYS A 99 23.25 -18.34 17.13
N GLY A 100 22.80 -17.77 16.00
CA GLY A 100 22.91 -18.35 14.67
C GLY A 100 21.73 -19.24 14.24
N ALA A 101 20.75 -19.49 15.12
CA ALA A 101 19.54 -20.22 14.76
C ALA A 101 18.64 -19.37 13.83
N THR A 102 18.08 -19.99 12.80
CA THR A 102 17.19 -19.34 11.83
C THR A 102 15.75 -19.79 12.01
N SER A 103 14.78 -18.88 11.86
CA SER A 103 13.37 -19.26 11.76
C SER A 103 13.08 -20.02 10.47
N GLU A 104 11.91 -20.66 10.40
CA GLU A 104 11.36 -21.10 9.12
C GLU A 104 11.17 -19.88 8.19
N PRO A 105 11.49 -19.99 6.90
CA PRO A 105 11.24 -18.92 5.94
C PRO A 105 9.72 -18.71 5.79
N LEU A 106 9.25 -17.47 5.96
CA LEU A 106 7.86 -17.10 5.83
C LEU A 106 7.63 -16.33 4.52
N PRO A 107 7.08 -16.97 3.47
CA PRO A 107 6.73 -16.28 2.23
C PRO A 107 5.39 -15.56 2.34
N PHE A 108 5.30 -14.33 1.84
CA PHE A 108 4.06 -13.57 1.73
C PHE A 108 4.13 -12.55 0.59
N ILE A 109 2.99 -11.94 0.27
CA ILE A 109 2.90 -10.82 -0.67
C ILE A 109 2.49 -9.57 0.08
N GLU A 110 3.19 -8.47 -0.15
CA GLU A 110 2.89 -7.16 0.46
C GLU A 110 2.82 -6.09 -0.64
N MET A 111 1.89 -5.14 -0.51
CA MET A 111 1.75 -4.05 -1.50
C MET A 111 2.60 -2.83 -1.17
N VAL A 112 2.93 -2.61 0.10
CA VAL A 112 3.74 -1.50 0.61
C VAL A 112 4.68 -2.06 1.68
N HIS A 113 5.99 -2.01 1.46
CA HIS A 113 6.97 -2.56 2.38
C HIS A 113 7.70 -1.44 3.13
N TYR A 114 7.59 -1.43 4.46
CA TYR A 114 8.24 -0.42 5.30
C TYR A 114 9.62 -0.91 5.75
N VAL A 115 10.66 -0.18 5.36
CA VAL A 115 12.04 -0.44 5.78
C VAL A 115 12.56 0.70 6.64
N SER A 116 13.07 0.39 7.82
CA SER A 116 13.71 1.41 8.67
C SER A 116 15.00 1.94 8.02
N ALA A 117 15.28 3.23 8.20
CA ALA A 117 16.52 3.83 7.72
C ALA A 117 17.78 3.11 8.28
N SER A 118 17.69 2.59 9.51
CA SER A 118 18.74 1.77 10.11
C SER A 118 18.97 0.46 9.37
N ALA A 119 17.90 -0.23 8.96
CA ALA A 119 18.01 -1.48 8.20
C ALA A 119 18.62 -1.22 6.82
N LEU A 120 18.19 -0.16 6.13
CA LEU A 120 18.78 0.25 4.84
C LEU A 120 20.28 0.54 4.96
N ARG A 121 20.70 1.23 6.02
CA ARG A 121 22.12 1.53 6.25
C ARG A 121 22.95 0.25 6.45
N ILE A 122 22.44 -0.68 7.26
CA ILE A 122 23.13 -1.96 7.51
C ILE A 122 23.27 -2.75 6.21
N GLU A 123 22.21 -2.78 5.39
CA GLU A 123 22.26 -3.50 4.11
C GLU A 123 23.26 -2.86 3.13
N ASP A 124 23.34 -1.53 3.06
CA ASP A 124 24.36 -0.82 2.26
C ASP A 124 25.78 -1.19 2.70
N GLU A 125 26.06 -1.19 4.01
CA GLU A 125 27.36 -1.57 4.56
C GLU A 125 27.73 -3.01 4.15
N VAL A 126 26.79 -3.95 4.24
CA VAL A 126 26.97 -5.35 3.84
C VAL A 126 27.20 -5.46 2.33
N MET A 127 26.41 -4.77 1.51
CA MET A 127 26.53 -4.78 0.04
C MET A 127 27.88 -4.23 -0.42
N ARG A 128 28.33 -3.10 0.15
CA ARG A 128 29.64 -2.51 -0.15
C ARG A 128 30.80 -3.43 0.23
N ALA A 129 30.70 -4.12 1.37
CA ALA A 129 31.70 -5.09 1.78
C ALA A 129 31.77 -6.31 0.83
N ARG A 130 30.63 -6.74 0.27
CA ARG A 130 30.56 -7.88 -0.65
C ARG A 130 30.99 -7.56 -2.08
N TYR A 131 30.60 -6.39 -2.60
CA TYR A 131 30.74 -6.06 -4.01
C TYR A 131 31.77 -4.96 -4.30
N GLY A 132 32.30 -4.28 -3.28
CA GLY A 132 33.17 -3.12 -3.45
C GLY A 132 32.42 -1.88 -3.94
N THR A 133 32.99 -0.70 -3.74
CA THR A 133 32.47 0.54 -4.34
C THR A 133 32.97 0.64 -5.77
N SER A 134 32.08 0.62 -6.75
CA SER A 134 32.38 1.20 -8.07
C SER A 134 32.44 2.72 -7.87
N ASP A 135 33.65 3.26 -7.71
CA ASP A 135 33.91 4.69 -7.93
C ASP A 135 33.72 5.06 -9.40
#